data_AF-A0A3C1BCY4-F1
#
_entry.id   AF-A0A3C1BCY4-F1
#
_cell.length_a   1.000
_cell.length_b   1.000
_cell.length_c   1.000
_cell.angle_alpha   90.00
_cell.angle_beta   90.00
_cell.angle_gamma   90.00
#
_symmetry.space_group_name_H-M   'P 1'
#
loop_
_entity.id
_entity.type
_entity.pdbx_description
1 polymer ?
#
loop_
_entity_poly.entity_id
_entity_poly.type
_entity_poly.pdbx_seq_one_letter_code
_entity_poly.pdbx_strand_id
1 'polypeptide(L)'
;MGLKSKVIYWLRQFPFIYPKKIISSCEDWITHVGSRKGKYYGQRGPWFKTVFPEGFLNNDAPKTLGVPNEKAFYNYRSYPTDKATLFYLQNSYLLGHKGLVLTTNHEVFQEFSHHFNIDSLKKFLIKKPFYIFTKNAKKVSGIGAVLISPESHNYYHWLNDVLPRIKLYEEVFDQIDHFCIASNVPAKFLAVLKDFGIPNEKIFLVRDNEKLHFDHLYAASLPGSEGRSPNWAVVFIRQKFIKRIRCFTTFKKVIL
;
A
#
# COMPACT_ATOMS: atom_id res chain seq x y z
N MET A 1 -17.71 -18.47 -12.27
CA MET A 1 -17.94 -17.42 -13.29
C MET A 1 -18.62 -18.05 -14.49
N GLY A 2 -19.82 -17.58 -14.86
CA GLY A 2 -20.56 -18.07 -16.05
C GLY A 2 -19.93 -17.61 -17.37
N LEU A 3 -20.24 -18.29 -18.47
CA LEU A 3 -19.63 -18.08 -19.79
C LEU A 3 -19.74 -16.62 -20.28
N LYS A 4 -20.90 -15.96 -20.09
CA LYS A 4 -21.10 -14.53 -20.39
C LYS A 4 -20.14 -13.61 -19.64
N SER A 5 -19.88 -13.87 -18.34
CA SER A 5 -18.97 -13.05 -17.55
C SER A 5 -17.51 -13.16 -18.00
N LYS A 6 -17.11 -14.36 -18.49
CA LYS A 6 -15.79 -14.57 -19.08
C LYS A 6 -15.64 -13.81 -20.41
N VAL A 7 -16.64 -13.90 -21.30
CA VAL A 7 -16.61 -13.19 -22.59
C VAL A 7 -16.55 -11.67 -22.42
N ILE A 8 -17.32 -11.10 -21.49
CA ILE A 8 -17.26 -9.65 -21.19
C ILE A 8 -15.91 -9.25 -20.60
N TYR A 9 -15.34 -10.05 -19.69
CA TYR A 9 -13.99 -9.81 -19.16
C TYR A 9 -12.94 -9.80 -20.27
N TRP A 10 -13.03 -10.75 -21.21
CA TRP A 10 -12.15 -10.85 -22.38
C TRP A 10 -12.31 -9.67 -23.35
N LEU A 11 -13.55 -9.30 -23.69
CA LEU A 11 -13.82 -8.14 -24.55
C LEU A 11 -13.39 -6.81 -23.91
N ARG A 12 -13.34 -6.71 -22.57
CA ARG A 12 -12.78 -5.53 -21.88
C ARG A 12 -11.25 -5.49 -21.88
N GLN A 13 -10.59 -6.63 -22.10
CA GLN A 13 -9.13 -6.74 -22.22
C GLN A 13 -8.66 -6.54 -23.67
N PHE A 14 -9.56 -6.56 -24.66
CA PHE A 14 -9.22 -6.48 -26.09
C PHE A 14 -9.91 -5.27 -26.74
N PRO A 15 -9.21 -4.39 -27.48
CA PRO A 15 -7.82 -4.47 -27.90
C PRO A 15 -6.81 -3.90 -26.86
N PHE A 16 -7.23 -3.75 -25.60
CA PHE A 16 -6.48 -3.01 -24.60
C PHE A 16 -5.37 -3.85 -23.95
N ILE A 17 -4.28 -4.04 -24.71
CA ILE A 17 -3.00 -4.48 -24.17
C ILE A 17 -2.57 -3.52 -23.05
N TYR A 18 -2.81 -2.22 -23.23
CA TYR A 18 -2.51 -1.16 -22.26
C TYR A 18 -3.64 -0.92 -21.24
N PRO A 19 -3.34 -0.33 -20.07
CA PRO A 19 -4.39 0.14 -19.17
C PRO A 19 -5.32 1.10 -19.90
N LYS A 20 -6.62 1.02 -19.62
CA LYS A 20 -7.60 1.94 -20.20
C LYS A 20 -7.29 3.40 -19.81
N LYS A 21 -6.86 3.58 -18.55
CA LYS A 21 -6.48 4.87 -17.97
C LYS A 21 -5.59 4.64 -16.76
N ILE A 22 -4.69 5.58 -16.49
CA ILE A 22 -4.01 5.68 -15.19
C ILE A 22 -4.73 6.72 -14.34
N ILE A 23 -5.12 6.32 -13.14
CA ILE A 23 -5.79 7.15 -12.15
C ILE A 23 -4.71 7.69 -11.21
N SER A 24 -4.53 9.02 -11.21
CA SER A 24 -3.52 9.70 -10.40
C SER A 24 -3.93 9.88 -8.94
N SER A 25 -5.22 10.06 -8.67
CA SER A 25 -5.80 10.24 -7.34
C SER A 25 -6.97 9.28 -7.17
N CYS A 26 -6.87 8.35 -6.22
CA CYS A 26 -7.97 7.45 -5.95
C CYS A 26 -9.18 8.19 -5.37
N GLU A 27 -8.93 9.23 -4.58
CA GLU A 27 -9.93 10.11 -3.99
C GLU A 27 -10.77 10.83 -5.05
N ASP A 28 -10.12 11.40 -6.07
CA ASP A 28 -10.82 12.06 -7.18
C ASP A 28 -11.67 11.07 -7.96
N TRP A 29 -11.16 9.86 -8.17
CA TRP A 29 -11.90 8.79 -8.84
C TRP A 29 -13.14 8.38 -8.03
N ILE A 30 -13.01 8.20 -6.71
CA ILE A 30 -14.15 7.86 -5.83
C ILE A 30 -15.20 8.97 -5.89
N THR A 31 -14.77 10.23 -5.76
CA THR A 31 -15.64 11.41 -5.80
C THR A 31 -16.39 11.50 -7.14
N HIS A 32 -15.69 11.31 -8.25
CA HIS A 32 -16.27 11.34 -9.61
C HIS A 32 -17.24 10.18 -9.88
N VAL A 33 -16.94 8.98 -9.38
CA VAL A 33 -17.87 7.84 -9.52
C VAL A 33 -19.10 8.05 -8.64
N GLY A 34 -18.92 8.59 -7.42
CA GLY A 34 -20.01 8.92 -6.50
C GLY A 34 -20.97 9.96 -7.09
N SER A 35 -20.45 11.04 -7.68
CA SER A 35 -21.28 12.10 -8.28
C SER A 35 -22.14 11.59 -9.45
N ARG A 36 -21.63 10.63 -10.24
CA ARG A 36 -22.36 10.03 -11.35
C ARG A 36 -23.46 9.04 -10.96
N LYS A 37 -23.31 8.35 -9.83
CA LYS A 37 -24.21 7.27 -9.40
C LYS A 37 -25.19 7.67 -8.30
N GLY A 38 -25.11 8.92 -7.84
CA GLY A 38 -26.03 9.50 -6.87
C GLY A 38 -25.69 9.23 -5.41
N LYS A 39 -26.40 9.93 -4.52
CA LYS A 39 -26.10 10.03 -3.07
C LYS A 39 -25.97 8.69 -2.35
N TYR A 40 -26.83 7.72 -2.67
CA TYR A 40 -26.83 6.39 -2.03
C TYR A 40 -25.65 5.52 -2.44
N TYR A 41 -25.11 5.71 -3.65
CA TYR A 41 -23.91 5.02 -4.08
C TYR A 41 -22.69 5.51 -3.29
N GLY A 42 -22.64 6.79 -2.91
CA GLY A 42 -21.56 7.33 -2.07
C GLY A 42 -21.51 6.73 -0.66
N GLN A 43 -22.63 6.24 -0.13
CA GLN A 43 -22.70 5.65 1.22
C GLN A 43 -22.34 4.16 1.25
N ARG A 44 -22.60 3.43 0.15
CA ARG A 44 -22.40 1.96 0.08
C ARG A 44 -21.28 1.56 -0.88
N GLY A 45 -20.80 2.48 -1.69
CA GLY A 45 -19.80 2.26 -2.71
C GLY A 45 -18.37 2.39 -2.17
N PRO A 46 -17.40 2.60 -3.06
CA PRO A 46 -16.05 2.97 -2.68
C PRO A 46 -16.06 4.25 -1.83
N TRP A 47 -15.19 4.31 -0.84
CA TRP A 47 -15.01 5.47 0.03
C TRP A 47 -13.55 5.61 0.42
N PHE A 48 -13.18 6.78 0.95
CA PHE A 48 -11.86 7.04 1.50
C PHE A 48 -11.99 7.78 2.84
N LYS A 49 -10.99 7.58 3.71
CA LYS A 49 -10.89 8.27 4.99
C LYS A 49 -9.45 8.71 5.20
N THR A 50 -9.25 10.01 5.34
CA THR A 50 -7.98 10.57 5.79
C THR A 50 -7.76 10.17 7.25
N VAL A 51 -6.71 9.38 7.50
CA VAL A 51 -6.32 8.93 8.84
C VAL A 51 -5.37 9.94 9.48
N PHE A 52 -4.41 10.43 8.69
CA PHE A 52 -3.55 11.55 9.08
C PHE A 52 -3.64 12.65 8.03
N PRO A 53 -3.87 13.91 8.43
CA PRO A 53 -3.92 15.03 7.50
C PRO A 53 -2.54 15.27 6.88
N GLU A 54 -2.52 16.07 5.81
CA GLU A 54 -1.27 16.66 5.33
C GLU A 54 -0.59 17.45 6.46
N GLY A 55 0.72 17.58 6.36
CA GLY A 55 1.51 18.20 7.40
C GLY A 55 2.81 18.77 6.87
N PHE A 56 3.60 19.26 7.81
CA PHE A 56 4.92 19.78 7.53
C PHE A 56 5.87 19.26 8.59
N LEU A 57 6.97 18.67 8.16
CA LEU A 57 7.96 18.10 9.05
C LEU A 57 9.18 19.01 9.06
N ASN A 58 9.65 19.35 10.26
CA ASN A 58 10.88 20.10 10.46
C ASN A 58 11.83 19.30 11.35
N ASN A 59 12.94 18.84 10.77
CA ASN A 59 14.00 18.11 11.44
C ASN A 59 15.07 19.09 11.96
N ASP A 60 15.55 18.81 13.17
CA ASP A 60 16.74 19.48 13.69
C ASP A 60 17.97 19.23 12.81
N ALA A 61 18.94 20.12 12.91
CA ALA A 61 20.26 19.90 12.32
C ALA A 61 20.87 18.58 12.83
N PRO A 62 21.49 17.77 11.95
CA PRO A 62 22.18 16.58 12.41
C PRO A 62 23.31 16.98 13.36
N LYS A 63 23.44 16.26 14.48
CA LYS A 63 24.57 16.41 15.39
C LYS A 63 25.78 15.72 14.78
N THR A 64 26.74 16.49 14.28
CA THR A 64 27.95 15.98 13.62
C THR A 64 29.18 16.15 14.50
N LEU A 65 30.13 15.21 14.41
CA LEU A 65 31.43 15.32 15.09
C LEU A 65 32.38 16.35 14.42
N GLY A 66 31.99 16.90 13.26
CA GLY A 66 32.75 17.91 12.51
C GLY A 66 31.81 18.96 11.89
N VAL A 67 32.31 19.70 10.88
CA VAL A 67 31.53 20.75 10.21
C VAL A 67 30.30 20.14 9.52
N PRO A 68 29.07 20.58 9.87
CA PRO A 68 27.87 20.07 9.24
C PRO A 68 27.86 20.35 7.73
N ASN A 69 27.58 19.34 6.92
CA ASN A 69 27.32 19.54 5.49
C ASN A 69 25.87 20.04 5.28
N GLU A 70 25.64 21.32 5.58
CA GLU A 70 24.29 21.91 5.54
C GLU A 70 23.61 21.74 4.18
N LYS A 71 24.38 21.84 3.09
CA LYS A 71 23.87 21.68 1.71
C LYS A 71 23.30 20.29 1.47
N ALA A 72 23.92 19.24 2.01
CA ALA A 72 23.44 17.86 1.84
C ALA A 72 22.10 17.61 2.55
N PHE A 73 21.81 18.33 3.64
CA PHE A 73 20.61 18.11 4.47
C PHE A 73 19.52 19.16 4.26
N TYR A 74 19.79 20.24 3.52
CA TYR A 74 18.85 21.36 3.34
C TYR A 74 17.46 20.89 2.90
N ASN A 75 17.39 20.04 1.86
CA ASN A 75 16.14 19.51 1.30
C ASN A 75 15.45 18.42 2.15
N TYR A 76 16.06 18.04 3.28
CA TYR A 76 15.55 17.04 4.23
C TYR A 76 15.27 17.61 5.62
N ARG A 77 15.63 18.89 5.85
CA ARG A 77 15.31 19.59 7.09
C ARG A 77 13.83 19.92 7.16
N SER A 78 13.26 20.45 6.08
CA SER A 78 11.88 20.92 6.11
C SER A 78 11.16 20.50 4.84
N TYR A 79 10.12 19.67 4.96
CA TYR A 79 9.36 19.17 3.82
C TYR A 79 7.89 18.93 4.17
N PRO A 80 6.97 19.13 3.21
CA PRO A 80 5.57 18.75 3.39
C PRO A 80 5.44 17.22 3.43
N THR A 81 4.49 16.75 4.21
CA THR A 81 4.08 15.34 4.24
C THR A 81 2.67 15.23 3.69
N ASP A 82 2.48 14.32 2.75
CA ASP A 82 1.16 14.07 2.16
C ASP A 82 0.18 13.50 3.20
N LYS A 83 -1.12 13.69 2.96
CA LYS A 83 -2.16 13.03 3.73
C LYS A 83 -2.03 11.51 3.65
N ALA A 84 -2.26 10.84 4.77
CA ALA A 84 -2.31 9.39 4.83
C ALA A 84 -3.76 8.91 4.84
N THR A 85 -4.16 8.21 3.78
CA THR A 85 -5.56 7.90 3.50
C THR A 85 -5.77 6.40 3.38
N LEU A 86 -6.85 5.92 4.02
CA LEU A 86 -7.39 4.58 3.82
C LEU A 86 -8.47 4.64 2.75
N PHE A 87 -8.40 3.75 1.77
CA PHE A 87 -9.37 3.61 0.70
C PHE A 87 -10.07 2.26 0.80
N TYR A 88 -11.37 2.26 0.57
CA TYR A 88 -12.17 1.06 0.39
C TYR A 88 -12.66 1.01 -1.05
N LEU A 89 -12.30 -0.06 -1.75
CA LEU A 89 -12.61 -0.28 -3.15
C LEU A 89 -13.48 -1.52 -3.30
N GLN A 90 -14.41 -1.47 -4.25
CA GLN A 90 -15.29 -2.59 -4.58
C GLN A 90 -14.97 -3.13 -5.95
N ASN A 91 -15.09 -4.45 -6.12
CA ASN A 91 -14.84 -5.16 -7.39
C ASN A 91 -13.55 -4.68 -8.05
N SER A 92 -12.43 -4.89 -7.36
CA SER A 92 -11.11 -4.40 -7.75
C SER A 92 -10.14 -5.55 -7.90
N TYR A 93 -9.11 -5.33 -8.72
CA TYR A 93 -8.04 -6.30 -8.92
C TYR A 93 -6.78 -5.85 -8.18
N LEU A 94 -6.10 -6.81 -7.57
CA LEU A 94 -4.71 -6.69 -7.13
C LEU A 94 -3.84 -7.53 -8.06
N LEU A 95 -2.80 -6.94 -8.64
CA LEU A 95 -1.94 -7.57 -9.62
C LEU A 95 -0.48 -7.54 -9.16
N GLY A 96 0.10 -8.75 -9.10
CA GLY A 96 1.52 -8.97 -8.98
C GLY A 96 2.12 -8.58 -7.63
N HIS A 97 3.39 -8.93 -7.46
CA HIS A 97 4.16 -8.55 -6.27
C HIS A 97 4.52 -7.06 -6.25
N LYS A 98 4.26 -6.31 -7.34
CA LYS A 98 4.39 -4.85 -7.40
C LYS A 98 3.18 -4.13 -6.80
N GLY A 99 2.08 -4.86 -6.51
CA GLY A 99 0.92 -4.30 -5.82
C GLY A 99 0.09 -3.37 -6.67
N LEU A 100 0.00 -3.62 -8.00
CA LEU A 100 -0.84 -2.79 -8.87
C LEU A 100 -2.31 -3.02 -8.50
N VAL A 101 -3.02 -1.94 -8.20
CA VAL A 101 -4.47 -2.00 -7.96
C VAL A 101 -5.20 -1.48 -9.19
N LEU A 102 -6.20 -2.22 -9.65
CA LEU A 102 -6.96 -1.89 -10.86
C LEU A 102 -8.46 -1.95 -10.64
N THR A 103 -9.20 -1.12 -11.38
CA THR A 103 -10.65 -1.23 -11.48
C THR A 103 -11.06 -2.39 -12.39
N THR A 104 -12.33 -2.78 -12.35
CA THR A 104 -12.92 -3.76 -13.31
C THR A 104 -12.97 -3.28 -14.76
N ASN A 105 -12.61 -2.02 -15.01
CA ASN A 105 -12.47 -1.43 -16.34
C ASN A 105 -11.00 -1.34 -16.79
N HIS A 106 -10.09 -2.00 -16.07
CA HIS A 106 -8.64 -2.00 -16.35
C HIS A 106 -8.01 -0.60 -16.29
N GLU A 107 -8.50 0.21 -15.36
CA GLU A 107 -7.87 1.48 -15.00
C GLU A 107 -6.94 1.20 -13.82
N VAL A 108 -5.71 1.72 -13.85
CA VAL A 108 -4.68 1.43 -12.85
C VAL A 108 -4.59 2.61 -11.88
N PHE A 109 -4.66 2.35 -10.59
CA PHE A 109 -4.39 3.35 -9.55
C PHE A 109 -2.89 3.47 -9.34
N GLN A 110 -2.36 4.66 -9.58
CA GLN A 110 -0.94 4.93 -9.40
C GLN A 110 -0.56 5.11 -7.92
N GLU A 111 -1.44 5.71 -7.13
CA GLU A 111 -1.18 6.11 -5.75
C GLU A 111 -0.72 4.95 -4.85
N PHE A 112 -1.17 3.72 -5.15
CA PHE A 112 -0.83 2.52 -4.39
C PHE A 112 0.45 1.83 -4.87
N SER A 113 1.03 2.27 -5.98
CA SER A 113 2.11 1.60 -6.67
C SER A 113 3.21 2.60 -7.03
N HIS A 114 4.14 2.84 -6.10
CA HIS A 114 5.19 3.83 -6.34
C HIS A 114 6.63 3.31 -6.18
N HIS A 115 7.37 3.54 -7.26
CA HIS A 115 8.81 3.78 -7.31
C HIS A 115 8.96 4.92 -8.33
N PHE A 116 9.10 6.17 -7.85
CA PHE A 116 9.22 7.42 -8.62
C PHE A 116 8.01 7.83 -9.50
N ASN A 117 7.82 9.14 -9.74
CA ASN A 117 6.81 9.87 -10.55
C ASN A 117 5.83 9.10 -11.48
N ILE A 118 4.68 9.72 -11.78
CA ILE A 118 3.67 9.31 -12.80
C ILE A 118 4.31 8.73 -14.08
N ASP A 119 5.43 9.30 -14.50
CA ASP A 119 6.16 8.90 -15.69
C ASP A 119 6.79 7.51 -15.60
N SER A 120 7.16 7.02 -14.42
CA SER A 120 7.78 5.71 -14.23
C SER A 120 6.77 4.58 -14.53
N LEU A 121 5.55 4.68 -13.98
CA LEU A 121 4.49 3.69 -14.18
C LEU A 121 4.03 3.70 -15.64
N LYS A 122 3.87 4.89 -16.24
CA LYS A 122 3.60 5.03 -17.67
C LYS A 122 4.69 4.37 -18.52
N LYS A 123 5.97 4.72 -18.30
CA LYS A 123 7.11 4.12 -19.02
C LYS A 123 7.18 2.62 -18.83
N PHE A 124 6.91 2.12 -17.62
CA PHE A 124 6.89 0.69 -17.32
C PHE A 124 5.81 -0.04 -18.12
N LEU A 125 4.57 0.47 -18.11
CA LEU A 125 3.46 -0.14 -18.86
C LEU A 125 3.64 -0.02 -20.37
N ILE A 126 4.29 1.04 -20.86
CA ILE A 126 4.71 1.17 -22.27
C ILE A 126 5.75 0.10 -22.63
N LYS A 127 6.78 -0.10 -21.79
CA LYS A 127 7.82 -1.11 -22.02
C LYS A 127 7.33 -2.55 -21.84
N LYS A 128 6.32 -2.76 -20.99
CA LYS A 128 5.73 -4.08 -20.70
C LYS A 128 4.22 -4.04 -20.97
N PRO A 129 3.81 -3.98 -22.25
CA PRO A 129 2.42 -3.75 -22.61
C PRO A 129 1.52 -4.88 -22.10
N PHE A 130 1.98 -6.14 -22.08
CA PHE A 130 1.17 -7.26 -21.57
C PHE A 130 1.20 -7.45 -20.05
N TYR A 131 1.83 -6.58 -19.27
CA TYR A 131 2.02 -6.82 -17.82
C TYR A 131 0.70 -6.92 -17.06
N ILE A 132 -0.30 -6.12 -17.43
CA ILE A 132 -1.62 -6.13 -16.78
C ILE A 132 -2.59 -7.13 -17.41
N PHE A 133 -2.20 -7.70 -18.56
CA PHE A 133 -3.02 -8.63 -19.30
C PHE A 133 -2.88 -10.03 -18.70
N THR A 134 -4.00 -10.62 -18.34
CA THR A 134 -4.02 -12.04 -17.94
C THR A 134 -5.38 -12.65 -18.23
N LYS A 135 -5.31 -13.88 -18.74
CA LYS A 135 -6.47 -14.71 -19.06
C LYS A 135 -7.13 -15.29 -17.79
N ASN A 136 -6.41 -15.32 -16.68
CA ASN A 136 -6.78 -16.06 -15.47
C ASN A 136 -6.77 -15.17 -14.22
N ALA A 137 -7.78 -14.31 -14.08
CA ALA A 137 -8.01 -13.63 -12.80
C ALA A 137 -8.63 -14.61 -11.78
N LYS A 138 -8.01 -14.75 -10.62
CA LYS A 138 -8.48 -15.60 -9.52
C LYS A 138 -9.37 -14.78 -8.60
N LYS A 139 -10.62 -15.20 -8.39
CA LYS A 139 -11.47 -14.60 -7.36
C LYS A 139 -10.97 -15.04 -5.98
N VAL A 140 -10.83 -14.10 -5.06
CA VAL A 140 -10.50 -14.33 -3.66
C VAL A 140 -11.74 -13.99 -2.83
N SER A 141 -12.16 -14.91 -1.96
CA SER A 141 -13.27 -14.69 -1.04
C SER A 141 -12.80 -13.94 0.20
N GLY A 142 -13.64 -13.03 0.72
CA GLY A 142 -13.30 -12.19 1.86
C GLY A 142 -12.74 -10.82 1.45
N ILE A 143 -12.40 -10.02 2.46
CA ILE A 143 -11.92 -8.66 2.32
C ILE A 143 -10.38 -8.67 2.28
N GLY A 144 -9.82 -8.11 1.22
CA GLY A 144 -8.38 -7.92 1.08
C GLY A 144 -7.90 -6.59 1.64
N ALA A 145 -6.63 -6.53 2.08
CA ALA A 145 -5.92 -5.30 2.39
C ALA A 145 -4.53 -5.31 1.71
N VAL A 146 -4.21 -4.24 0.98
CA VAL A 146 -2.96 -4.16 0.21
C VAL A 146 -1.80 -3.67 1.09
N LEU A 147 -0.95 -4.58 1.57
CA LEU A 147 0.34 -4.24 2.18
C LEU A 147 1.52 -4.31 1.20
N ILE A 148 1.27 -4.72 -0.04
CA ILE A 148 2.30 -4.79 -1.07
C ILE A 148 2.86 -3.39 -1.35
N SER A 149 4.18 -3.27 -1.30
CA SER A 149 4.96 -2.16 -1.85
C SER A 149 5.86 -2.65 -2.98
N PRO A 150 6.19 -1.80 -3.96
CA PRO A 150 7.44 -1.95 -4.71
C PRO A 150 8.62 -2.13 -3.75
N GLU A 151 9.55 -3.01 -4.09
CA GLU A 151 10.75 -3.28 -3.29
C GLU A 151 10.47 -3.75 -1.84
N SER A 152 9.30 -4.34 -1.53
CA SER A 152 8.97 -4.84 -0.17
C SER A 152 9.97 -5.84 0.41
N HIS A 153 10.79 -6.47 -0.43
CA HIS A 153 11.86 -7.39 0.00
C HIS A 153 13.08 -6.65 0.56
N ASN A 154 13.22 -5.35 0.29
CA ASN A 154 14.26 -4.49 0.80
C ASN A 154 13.92 -4.02 2.23
N TYR A 155 14.92 -4.03 3.12
CA TYR A 155 14.74 -3.67 4.53
C TYR A 155 14.21 -2.24 4.73
N TYR A 156 14.71 -1.28 3.96
CA TYR A 156 14.29 0.12 4.06
C TYR A 156 12.80 0.28 3.72
N HIS A 157 12.37 -0.25 2.58
CA HIS A 157 10.99 -0.19 2.12
C HIS A 157 10.05 -0.99 3.01
N TRP A 158 10.50 -2.14 3.52
CA TRP A 158 9.74 -2.89 4.50
C TRP A 158 9.47 -2.05 5.77
N LEU A 159 10.53 -1.46 6.34
CA LEU A 159 10.45 -0.73 7.60
C LEU A 159 9.70 0.60 7.49
N ASN A 160 9.88 1.34 6.40
CA ASN A 160 9.37 2.71 6.26
C ASN A 160 8.11 2.81 5.40
N ASP A 161 7.85 1.85 4.52
CA ASP A 161 6.67 1.89 3.64
C ASP A 161 5.65 0.85 4.05
N VAL A 162 6.04 -0.41 4.23
CA VAL A 162 5.09 -1.52 4.49
C VAL A 162 4.58 -1.50 5.94
N LEU A 163 5.49 -1.54 6.92
CA LEU A 163 5.08 -1.65 8.32
C LEU A 163 4.24 -0.44 8.80
N PRO A 164 4.55 0.82 8.46
CA PRO A 164 3.75 1.94 8.95
C PRO A 164 2.35 1.99 8.34
N ARG A 165 2.17 1.45 7.11
CA ARG A 165 0.84 1.34 6.49
C ARG A 165 -0.14 0.54 7.33
N ILE A 166 0.33 -0.39 8.15
CA ILE A 166 -0.51 -1.18 9.05
C ILE A 166 -1.33 -0.26 9.97
N LYS A 167 -0.77 0.89 10.38
CA LYS A 167 -1.47 1.90 11.19
C LYS A 167 -2.76 2.40 10.52
N LEU A 168 -2.76 2.50 9.20
CA LEU A 168 -3.90 3.02 8.42
C LEU A 168 -5.05 2.02 8.36
N TYR A 169 -4.81 0.75 8.68
CA TYR A 169 -5.82 -0.31 8.69
C TYR A 169 -6.39 -0.60 10.08
N GLU A 170 -5.89 0.02 11.15
CA GLU A 170 -6.24 -0.37 12.54
C GLU A 170 -7.76 -0.33 12.82
N GLU A 171 -8.49 0.64 12.26
CA GLU A 171 -9.95 0.74 12.46
C GLU A 171 -10.78 -0.33 11.71
N VAL A 172 -10.20 -0.95 10.68
CA VAL A 172 -10.86 -1.96 9.84
C VAL A 172 -10.20 -3.33 9.95
N PHE A 173 -9.29 -3.50 10.91
CA PHE A 173 -8.40 -4.64 11.00
C PHE A 173 -9.13 -5.97 11.18
N ASP A 174 -10.19 -5.96 11.99
CA ASP A 174 -11.01 -7.14 12.26
C ASP A 174 -11.86 -7.57 11.06
N GLN A 175 -12.12 -6.65 10.12
CA GLN A 175 -12.85 -6.92 8.89
C GLN A 175 -11.96 -7.55 7.82
N ILE A 176 -10.63 -7.42 7.92
CA ILE A 176 -9.70 -7.90 6.90
C ILE A 176 -9.48 -9.40 7.08
N ASP A 177 -9.74 -10.15 6.01
CA ASP A 177 -9.45 -11.58 5.92
C ASP A 177 -8.03 -11.81 5.39
N HIS A 178 -7.58 -10.97 4.44
CA HIS A 178 -6.34 -11.18 3.68
C HIS A 178 -5.47 -9.92 3.64
N PHE A 179 -4.40 -9.88 4.42
CA PHE A 179 -3.30 -8.93 4.23
C PHE A 179 -2.41 -9.41 3.09
N CYS A 180 -2.56 -8.77 1.93
CA CYS A 180 -1.88 -9.11 0.70
C CYS A 180 -0.43 -8.61 0.75
N ILE A 181 0.53 -9.52 0.63
CA ILE A 181 1.97 -9.26 0.72
C ILE A 181 2.68 -9.90 -0.46
N ALA A 182 3.73 -9.27 -0.96
CA ALA A 182 4.54 -9.81 -2.04
C ALA A 182 5.22 -11.14 -1.63
N SER A 183 5.11 -12.17 -2.46
CA SER A 183 5.69 -13.50 -2.19
C SER A 183 7.22 -13.54 -2.13
N ASN A 184 7.92 -12.52 -2.64
CA ASN A 184 9.38 -12.40 -2.56
C ASN A 184 9.87 -11.74 -1.26
N VAL A 185 8.96 -11.37 -0.35
CA VAL A 185 9.32 -10.83 0.97
C VAL A 185 9.99 -11.92 1.81
N PRO A 186 11.17 -11.67 2.41
CA PRO A 186 11.85 -12.65 3.26
C PRO A 186 10.98 -13.12 4.43
N ALA A 187 11.05 -14.41 4.78
CA ALA A 187 10.28 -14.96 5.91
C ALA A 187 10.52 -14.24 7.24
N LYS A 188 11.74 -13.74 7.47
CA LYS A 188 12.09 -12.92 8.65
C LYS A 188 11.31 -11.61 8.75
N PHE A 189 10.90 -11.03 7.61
CA PHE A 189 10.08 -9.82 7.58
C PHE A 189 8.62 -10.17 7.88
N LEU A 190 8.12 -11.27 7.33
CA LEU A 190 6.77 -11.77 7.64
C LEU A 190 6.59 -12.07 9.13
N ALA A 191 7.61 -12.64 9.78
CA ALA A 191 7.56 -12.95 11.21
C ALA A 191 7.28 -11.73 12.10
N VAL A 192 7.66 -10.52 11.65
CA VAL A 192 7.41 -9.27 12.39
C VAL A 192 5.93 -8.90 12.39
N LEU A 193 5.14 -9.33 11.41
CA LEU A 193 3.73 -8.94 11.26
C LEU A 193 2.85 -9.37 12.44
N LYS A 194 3.22 -10.45 13.12
CA LYS A 194 2.56 -10.89 14.36
C LYS A 194 2.63 -9.82 15.45
N ASP A 195 3.74 -9.09 15.56
CA ASP A 195 3.92 -7.97 16.51
C ASP A 195 3.00 -6.78 16.17
N PHE A 196 2.52 -6.71 14.93
CA PHE A 196 1.56 -5.74 14.44
C PHE A 196 0.11 -6.24 14.51
N GLY A 197 -0.12 -7.42 15.08
CA GLY A 197 -1.44 -8.02 15.23
C GLY A 197 -1.94 -8.78 14.01
N ILE A 198 -1.11 -8.95 12.96
CA ILE A 198 -1.46 -9.73 11.77
C ILE A 198 -1.02 -11.18 12.00
N PRO A 199 -1.95 -12.12 12.23
CA PRO A 199 -1.58 -13.51 12.41
C PRO A 199 -1.31 -14.18 11.04
N ASN A 200 -0.58 -15.30 11.05
CA ASN A 200 -0.07 -15.92 9.82
C ASN A 200 -1.20 -16.35 8.86
N GLU A 201 -2.34 -16.76 9.40
CA GLU A 201 -3.52 -17.18 8.63
C GLU A 201 -4.17 -16.05 7.83
N LYS A 202 -3.96 -14.78 8.22
CA LYS A 202 -4.42 -13.62 7.47
C LYS A 202 -3.40 -13.15 6.42
N ILE A 203 -2.19 -13.71 6.38
CA ILE A 203 -1.18 -13.33 5.38
C ILE A 203 -1.49 -14.02 4.05
N PHE A 204 -1.75 -13.22 3.02
CA PHE A 204 -1.97 -13.71 1.66
C PHE A 204 -0.78 -13.34 0.77
N LEU A 205 0.03 -14.33 0.38
CA LEU A 205 1.20 -14.11 -0.48
C LEU A 205 0.81 -14.03 -1.96
N VAL A 206 1.15 -12.92 -2.62
CA VAL A 206 0.85 -12.64 -4.02
C VAL A 206 2.10 -12.83 -4.88
N ARG A 207 1.98 -13.63 -5.94
CA ARG A 207 3.05 -13.90 -6.93
C ARG A 207 3.08 -12.84 -8.02
N ASP A 208 4.21 -12.70 -8.72
CA ASP A 208 4.42 -11.64 -9.73
C ASP A 208 3.34 -11.57 -10.81
N ASN A 209 2.85 -12.73 -11.27
CA ASN A 209 1.90 -12.81 -12.38
C ASN A 209 0.47 -13.14 -11.93
N GLU A 210 0.18 -13.04 -10.64
CA GLU A 210 -1.17 -13.28 -10.12
C GLU A 210 -2.02 -12.03 -10.21
N LYS A 211 -3.21 -12.17 -10.81
CA LYS A 211 -4.26 -11.17 -10.75
C LYS A 211 -5.40 -11.70 -9.91
N LEU A 212 -5.63 -11.04 -8.79
CA LEU A 212 -6.59 -11.42 -7.78
C LEU A 212 -7.78 -10.47 -7.86
N HIS A 213 -8.99 -11.00 -7.92
CA HIS A 213 -10.22 -10.23 -7.88
C HIS A 213 -10.81 -10.27 -6.47
N PHE A 214 -10.96 -9.10 -5.87
CA PHE A 214 -11.62 -8.92 -4.60
C PHE A 214 -12.94 -8.17 -4.81
N ASP A 215 -14.02 -8.68 -4.21
CA ASP A 215 -15.28 -7.96 -4.16
C ASP A 215 -15.13 -6.71 -3.27
N HIS A 216 -14.26 -6.80 -2.24
CA HIS A 216 -13.94 -5.75 -1.27
C HIS A 216 -12.43 -5.71 -1.02
N LEU A 217 -11.80 -4.54 -1.25
CA LEU A 217 -10.37 -4.35 -1.13
C LEU A 217 -10.07 -3.03 -0.42
N TYR A 218 -9.39 -3.10 0.71
CA TYR A 218 -8.77 -1.94 1.33
C TYR A 218 -7.39 -1.68 0.72
N ALA A 219 -7.13 -0.44 0.35
CA ALA A 219 -5.81 0.03 -0.08
C ALA A 219 -5.46 1.28 0.74
N ALA A 220 -4.21 1.43 1.14
CA ALA A 220 -3.76 2.59 1.89
C ALA A 220 -2.70 3.33 1.08
N SER A 221 -2.69 4.66 1.22
CA SER A 221 -1.61 5.47 0.63
C SER A 221 -0.26 5.06 1.23
N LEU A 222 0.82 5.35 0.50
CA LEU A 222 2.16 5.21 1.06
C LEU A 222 2.35 6.23 2.20
N PRO A 223 3.11 5.89 3.26
CA PRO A 223 3.29 6.80 4.40
C PRO A 223 4.05 8.07 4.01
N GLY A 224 4.99 7.98 3.07
CA GLY A 224 5.78 9.12 2.61
C GLY A 224 6.59 8.76 1.36
N SER A 225 7.53 9.64 1.01
CA SER A 225 8.48 9.42 -0.09
C SER A 225 9.84 8.94 0.44
N GLU A 226 10.71 8.46 -0.45
CA GLU A 226 12.04 7.98 -0.10
C GLU A 226 12.84 9.05 0.67
N GLY A 227 13.36 8.65 1.83
CA GLY A 227 14.07 9.55 2.75
C GLY A 227 13.19 10.54 3.52
N ARG A 228 11.86 10.50 3.32
CA ARG A 228 10.90 11.49 3.84
C ARG A 228 9.69 10.80 4.48
N SER A 229 9.94 10.03 5.53
CA SER A 229 8.88 9.44 6.34
C SER A 229 8.21 10.51 7.22
N PRO A 230 6.89 10.48 7.40
CA PRO A 230 6.20 11.39 8.30
C PRO A 230 6.42 10.98 9.76
N ASN A 231 6.30 11.95 10.67
CA ASN A 231 6.54 11.72 12.10
C ASN A 231 5.62 10.62 12.67
N TRP A 232 4.35 10.57 12.27
CA TRP A 232 3.41 9.56 12.74
C TRP A 232 3.88 8.13 12.41
N ALA A 233 4.48 7.93 11.23
CA ALA A 233 4.97 6.63 10.80
C ALA A 233 6.16 6.19 11.65
N VAL A 234 7.13 7.08 11.86
CA VAL A 234 8.31 6.83 12.69
C VAL A 234 7.91 6.54 14.14
N VAL A 235 7.00 7.36 14.70
CA VAL A 235 6.48 7.18 16.06
C VAL A 235 5.76 5.84 16.21
N PHE A 236 4.91 5.47 15.24
CA PHE A 236 4.19 4.19 15.25
C PHE A 236 5.13 2.99 15.27
N ILE A 237 6.11 2.96 14.36
CA ILE A 237 7.12 1.90 14.29
C ILE A 237 7.93 1.82 15.58
N ARG A 238 8.39 2.97 16.08
CA ARG A 238 9.14 3.06 17.33
C ARG A 238 8.33 2.50 18.50
N GLN A 239 7.05 2.82 18.59
CA GLN A 239 6.18 2.31 19.65
C GLN A 239 6.00 0.79 19.59
N LYS A 240 5.84 0.21 18.39
CA LYS A 240 5.72 -1.25 18.22
C LYS A 240 7.01 -1.98 18.61
N PHE A 241 8.18 -1.48 18.18
CA PHE A 241 9.46 -2.14 18.48
C PHE A 241 10.02 -1.87 19.88
N ILE A 242 9.88 -0.67 20.46
CA ILE A 242 10.43 -0.38 21.80
C ILE A 242 9.64 -1.08 22.90
N LYS A 243 8.31 -1.24 22.76
CA LYS A 243 7.52 -2.04 23.70
C LYS A 243 8.09 -3.46 23.85
N ARG A 244 8.62 -4.02 22.76
CA ARG A 244 9.30 -5.32 22.77
C ARG A 244 10.57 -5.29 23.62
N ILE A 245 11.45 -4.30 23.46
CA ILE A 245 12.72 -4.20 24.21
C ILE A 245 12.47 -4.16 25.72
N ARG A 246 11.49 -3.38 26.18
CA ARG A 246 11.17 -3.28 27.62
C ARG A 246 10.67 -4.61 28.22
N CYS A 247 10.02 -5.46 27.44
CA CYS A 247 9.57 -6.78 27.89
C CYS A 247 10.73 -7.80 28.01
N PHE A 248 11.85 -7.59 27.31
CA PHE A 248 13.03 -8.47 27.39
C PHE A 248 14.04 -8.05 28.47
N THR A 249 13.97 -6.83 29.01
CA THR A 249 14.87 -6.32 30.06
C THR A 249 14.44 -6.62 31.50
N THR A 250 13.92 -7.83 31.79
CA THR A 250 13.89 -8.33 33.17
C THR A 250 15.22 -9.02 33.47
N PHE A 251 16.30 -8.24 33.58
CA PHE A 251 17.54 -8.76 34.14
C PHE A 251 17.27 -9.13 35.60
N LYS A 252 17.26 -10.43 35.92
CA LYS A 252 17.44 -10.90 37.29
C LYS A 252 18.74 -10.30 37.80
N LYS A 253 18.61 -9.40 38.76
CA LYS A 253 19.71 -8.92 39.59
C LYS A 253 20.21 -10.16 40.37
N VAL A 254 21.22 -10.84 39.85
CA VAL A 254 21.97 -11.82 40.64
C VAL A 254 22.81 -10.98 41.59
N ILE A 255 22.34 -10.88 42.83
CA ILE A 255 23.13 -10.40 43.95
C ILE A 255 24.04 -11.57 44.30
N LEU A 256 25.34 -11.42 44.06
CA LEU A 256 26.39 -12.16 44.75
C LEU A 256 26.68 -11.45 46.07
#